data_AF-A0A2G9H6U6-F1
#
_entry.id   AF-A0A2G9H6U6-F1
#
_cell.length_a   1.000
_cell.length_b   1.000
_cell.length_c   1.000
_cell.angle_alpha   90.00
_cell.angle_beta   90.00
_cell.angle_gamma   90.00
#
_symmetry.space_group_name_H-M   'P 1'
#
loop_
_entity.id
_entity.type
_entity.pdbx_description
1 polymer ?
#
loop_
_entity_poly.entity_id
_entity_poly.type
_entity_poly.pdbx_seq_one_letter_code
_entity_poly.pdbx_strand_id
1 'polypeptide(L)'
;MKPSYEVKMEGEDGKKMDMGRNRESSVTITTQIWHKSGSCPKGTIPIRRIQKNNTNYGRKEPLMFMHSHKEFNGSKALYLQQKNHSLAILHEEGFAYFGGKADIKVWNPNVERDDEYSTSRVALKSGPYYDYEAVESGWAVNPKIYADRQTRLYVYWTVDGSQKTGCFDLTCPGFVQTSNEIALGAAIYPISNPTGLPYQITIYIHKDPNTNNLWVTYGDKVNIGYFPQDLFVLLRYHATTVQWGGEVYSSRVGDTHPHTSTHMGNGNFPDFIMGNSGLIKRMRILGNNMVLRFPKWVYAMTEEYNCYRVYYATDYVEEPEFYYGGPGRSPVCP
;
A
#
# COMPACT_ATOMS: atom_id res chain seq x y z
N MET A 1 20.81 6.10 16.61
CA MET A 1 21.68 5.19 15.82
C MET A 1 20.86 4.61 14.69
N LYS A 2 21.36 4.62 13.45
CA LYS A 2 20.71 3.88 12.35
C LYS A 2 20.95 2.39 12.61
N PRO A 3 19.92 1.52 12.60
CA PRO A 3 20.14 0.09 12.72
C PRO A 3 20.83 -0.43 11.45
N SER A 4 21.92 -1.19 11.59
CA SER A 4 22.52 -1.99 10.53
C SER A 4 22.40 -3.47 10.92
N TYR A 5 21.37 -4.14 10.43
CA TYR A 5 21.22 -5.59 10.57
C TYR A 5 21.13 -6.20 9.18
N GLU A 6 21.97 -7.21 8.91
CA GLU A 6 21.86 -8.01 7.69
C GLU A 6 20.66 -8.93 7.80
N VAL A 7 19.62 -8.65 7.03
CA VAL A 7 18.44 -9.51 6.91
C VAL A 7 18.78 -10.64 5.93
N LYS A 8 18.69 -11.89 6.38
CA LYS A 8 18.91 -13.07 5.54
C LYS A 8 17.67 -13.35 4.66
N MET A 9 17.90 -13.66 3.39
CA MET A 9 16.90 -14.16 2.44
C MET A 9 17.09 -15.67 2.25
N GLU A 10 16.00 -16.45 2.32
CA GLU A 10 16.01 -17.86 1.86
C GLU A 10 15.75 -17.90 0.35
N GLY A 11 16.56 -18.68 -0.39
CA GLY A 11 16.30 -19.04 -1.79
C GLY A 11 15.80 -20.48 -1.87
N GLU A 12 14.74 -20.73 -2.61
CA GLU A 12 14.31 -22.09 -2.97
C GLU A 12 14.69 -22.39 -4.42
N ASP A 13 15.35 -23.52 -4.62
CA ASP A 13 15.85 -24.02 -5.91
C ASP A 13 14.76 -24.88 -6.57
N GLY A 14 14.11 -24.33 -7.59
CA GLY A 14 13.06 -25.02 -8.36
C GLY A 14 13.37 -25.00 -9.86
N LYS A 15 13.83 -26.12 -10.42
CA LYS A 15 13.94 -26.30 -11.88
C LYS A 15 12.55 -26.33 -12.52
N LYS A 16 12.28 -25.47 -13.51
CA LYS A 16 11.37 -25.73 -14.65
C LYS A 16 11.49 -24.71 -15.79
N MET A 17 11.01 -25.14 -16.95
CA MET A 17 11.42 -24.78 -18.32
C MET A 17 11.27 -23.31 -18.72
N ASP A 18 12.30 -22.81 -19.38
CA ASP A 18 12.41 -21.49 -20.01
C ASP A 18 11.64 -21.45 -21.35
N MET A 19 10.63 -20.58 -21.43
CA MET A 19 10.11 -20.08 -22.70
C MET A 19 10.43 -18.59 -22.75
N GLY A 20 11.41 -18.25 -23.59
CA GLY A 20 11.96 -16.91 -23.71
C GLY A 20 10.88 -15.84 -23.85
N ARG A 21 10.77 -15.00 -22.83
CA ARG A 21 9.91 -13.82 -22.84
C ARG A 21 10.78 -12.59 -22.62
N ASN A 22 10.63 -11.58 -23.48
CA ASN A 22 11.33 -10.32 -23.34
C ASN A 22 11.01 -9.72 -21.96
N ARG A 23 11.99 -9.81 -21.06
CA ARG A 23 11.96 -9.20 -19.73
C ARG A 23 11.91 -7.69 -19.90
N GLU A 24 10.78 -7.07 -19.64
CA GLU A 24 10.81 -5.68 -19.23
C GLU A 24 11.31 -5.65 -17.79
N SER A 25 12.62 -5.46 -17.63
CA SER A 25 13.23 -5.17 -16.33
C SER A 25 12.61 -3.88 -15.80
N SER A 26 11.84 -3.96 -14.71
CA SER A 26 11.28 -2.79 -14.07
C SER A 26 12.39 -1.91 -13.49
N VAL A 27 12.26 -0.60 -13.71
CA VAL A 27 13.23 0.37 -13.24
C VAL A 27 12.83 0.78 -11.82
N THR A 28 13.70 0.48 -10.86
CA THR A 28 13.48 0.87 -9.45
C THR A 28 13.72 2.37 -9.31
N ILE A 29 12.70 3.09 -8.84
CA ILE A 29 12.78 4.53 -8.62
C ILE A 29 13.55 4.78 -7.34
N THR A 30 14.60 5.58 -7.44
CA THR A 30 15.40 6.05 -6.30
C THR A 30 15.30 7.56 -6.07
N THR A 31 14.65 8.28 -7.00
CA THR A 31 14.64 9.75 -7.03
C THR A 31 13.22 10.31 -6.94
N GLN A 32 13.09 11.50 -6.34
CA GLN A 32 11.84 12.25 -6.27
C GLN A 32 11.98 13.59 -6.99
N ILE A 33 10.86 14.20 -7.41
CA ILE A 33 10.89 15.44 -8.21
C ILE A 33 11.69 16.57 -7.53
N TRP A 34 11.61 16.69 -6.21
CA TRP A 34 12.25 17.77 -5.45
C TRP A 34 13.79 17.71 -5.49
N HIS A 35 14.39 16.56 -5.82
CA HIS A 35 15.85 16.45 -6.01
C HIS A 35 16.36 17.36 -7.15
N LYS A 36 15.49 17.73 -8.09
CA LYS A 36 15.81 18.72 -9.14
C LYS A 36 16.05 20.13 -8.58
N SER A 37 15.52 20.42 -7.39
CA SER A 37 15.67 21.72 -6.71
C SER A 37 16.83 21.75 -5.72
N GLY A 38 17.55 20.63 -5.54
CA GLY A 38 18.72 20.53 -4.67
C GLY A 38 18.68 19.33 -3.72
N SER A 39 19.50 19.39 -2.67
CA SER A 39 19.66 18.35 -1.66
C SER A 39 19.32 18.85 -0.25
N CYS A 40 18.89 17.96 0.63
CA CYS A 40 18.65 18.28 2.03
C CYS A 40 19.93 18.06 2.88
N PRO A 41 20.38 19.05 3.67
CA PRO A 41 21.59 18.93 4.50
C PRO A 41 21.53 17.76 5.50
N LYS A 42 22.70 17.18 5.81
CA LYS A 42 22.81 16.15 6.84
C LYS A 42 22.33 16.68 8.20
N GLY A 43 21.56 15.88 8.92
CA GLY A 43 20.96 16.27 10.20
C GLY A 43 19.63 17.03 10.08
N THR A 44 19.13 17.25 8.86
CA THR A 44 17.81 17.80 8.59
C THR A 44 16.96 16.82 7.78
N ILE A 45 15.65 17.06 7.69
CA ILE A 45 14.73 16.26 6.87
C ILE A 45 14.00 17.15 5.87
N PRO A 46 13.75 16.68 4.63
CA PRO A 46 12.91 17.40 3.69
C PRO A 46 11.45 17.29 4.14
N ILE A 47 10.80 18.44 4.31
CA ILE A 47 9.40 18.55 4.72
C ILE A 47 8.64 19.26 3.62
N ARG A 48 7.54 18.65 3.15
CA ARG A 48 6.62 19.30 2.22
C ARG A 48 5.91 20.47 2.93
N ARG A 49 5.92 21.66 2.32
CA ARG A 49 5.16 22.79 2.83
C ARG A 49 3.66 22.49 2.73
N ILE A 50 2.95 22.61 3.86
CA ILE A 50 1.51 22.41 3.95
C ILE A 50 0.85 23.78 4.12
N GLN A 51 -0.14 24.11 3.29
CA GLN A 51 -1.05 25.22 3.57
C GLN A 51 -2.18 24.68 4.45
N LYS A 52 -2.07 24.90 5.78
CA LYS A 52 -3.08 24.42 6.74
C LYS A 52 -4.33 25.29 6.64
N ASN A 53 -5.44 24.72 6.20
CA ASN A 53 -6.76 25.39 6.25
C ASN A 53 -7.75 24.74 7.24
N ASN A 54 -7.45 23.59 7.86
CA ASN A 54 -8.41 22.95 8.78
C ASN A 54 -7.79 21.99 9.81
N THR A 55 -8.51 21.72 10.90
CA THR A 55 -8.06 20.91 12.06
C THR A 55 -8.04 19.39 11.81
N ASN A 56 -8.81 18.89 10.83
CA ASN A 56 -8.85 17.46 10.46
C ASN A 56 -7.96 17.10 9.25
N TYR A 57 -7.05 17.98 8.86
CA TYR A 57 -6.19 17.78 7.70
C TYR A 57 -5.23 16.59 7.92
N GLY A 58 -5.18 15.67 6.95
CA GLY A 58 -4.27 14.52 6.99
C GLY A 58 -4.84 13.24 7.60
N ARG A 59 -6.14 13.18 7.93
CA ARG A 59 -6.79 11.95 8.41
C ARG A 59 -7.59 11.28 7.29
N LYS A 60 -7.71 9.95 7.33
CA LYS A 60 -8.78 9.23 6.61
C LYS A 60 -10.12 9.61 7.25
N GLU A 61 -11.19 9.62 6.47
CA GLU A 61 -12.52 9.86 7.03
C GLU A 61 -12.91 8.72 7.98
N PRO A 62 -13.63 9.01 9.09
CA PRO A 62 -13.99 8.00 10.08
C PRO A 62 -14.76 6.84 9.45
N LEU A 63 -14.36 5.62 9.80
CA LEU A 63 -15.09 4.43 9.39
C LEU A 63 -16.50 4.43 10.01
N MET A 64 -17.49 4.10 9.17
CA MET A 64 -18.76 3.54 9.64
C MET A 64 -18.88 2.15 9.03
N PHE A 65 -19.35 1.16 9.79
CA PHE A 65 -19.56 -0.18 9.26
C PHE A 65 -20.98 -0.30 8.75
N MET A 66 -21.16 -0.82 7.53
CA MET A 66 -22.47 -1.16 6.99
C MET A 66 -22.63 -2.68 7.09
N HIS A 67 -23.62 -3.14 7.84
CA HIS A 67 -24.00 -4.55 7.84
C HIS A 67 -24.79 -4.80 6.56
N SER A 68 -24.14 -5.30 5.51
CA SER A 68 -24.84 -5.70 4.29
C SER A 68 -25.19 -7.18 4.38
N HIS A 69 -26.49 -7.49 4.47
CA HIS A 69 -27.00 -8.84 4.28
C HIS A 69 -27.22 -9.06 2.77
N LYS A 70 -26.24 -9.63 2.07
CA LYS A 70 -26.46 -10.16 0.71
C LYS A 70 -26.65 -11.67 0.80
N GLU A 71 -27.89 -12.13 0.60
CA GLU A 71 -28.19 -13.55 0.40
C GLU A 71 -27.72 -13.96 -0.99
N PHE A 72 -26.78 -14.90 -1.06
CA PHE A 72 -26.46 -15.63 -2.28
C PHE A 72 -26.38 -17.12 -1.91
N ASN A 73 -27.26 -17.94 -2.50
CA ASN A 73 -27.26 -19.40 -2.40
C ASN A 73 -27.01 -20.00 -1.00
N GLY A 74 -27.78 -19.59 0.01
CA GLY A 74 -27.87 -20.33 1.28
C GLY A 74 -26.65 -20.26 2.20
N SER A 75 -25.58 -19.56 1.83
CA SER A 75 -24.45 -19.25 2.71
C SER A 75 -24.49 -17.78 3.14
N LYS A 76 -24.75 -17.52 4.43
CA LYS A 76 -24.63 -16.18 5.03
C LYS A 76 -23.14 -15.80 5.10
N ALA A 77 -22.62 -15.16 4.06
CA ALA A 77 -21.32 -14.49 4.13
C ALA A 77 -21.54 -13.07 4.65
N LEU A 78 -21.03 -12.78 5.85
CA LEU A 78 -21.03 -11.43 6.42
C LEU A 78 -19.88 -10.65 5.74
N TYR A 79 -20.18 -9.93 4.67
CA TYR A 79 -19.21 -9.02 4.05
C TYR A 79 -19.18 -7.73 4.86
N LEU A 80 -18.19 -7.59 5.71
CA LEU A 80 -17.95 -6.36 6.47
C LEU A 80 -17.15 -5.40 5.59
N GLN A 81 -17.80 -4.92 4.54
CA GLN A 81 -17.23 -3.88 3.68
C GLN A 81 -17.10 -2.60 4.51
N GLN A 82 -15.89 -2.04 4.53
CA GLN A 82 -15.67 -0.73 5.15
C GLN A 82 -16.44 0.32 4.33
N LYS A 83 -17.39 1.04 4.95
CA LYS A 83 -18.19 2.04 4.23
C LYS A 83 -17.26 3.06 3.57
N ASN A 84 -17.51 3.35 2.30
CA ASN A 84 -16.72 4.26 1.45
C ASN A 84 -15.32 3.75 1.06
N HIS A 85 -14.91 2.54 1.45
CA HIS A 85 -13.63 1.95 1.06
C HIS A 85 -13.86 0.72 0.19
N SER A 86 -12.98 0.56 -0.79
CA SER A 86 -12.94 -0.60 -1.66
C SER A 86 -11.51 -1.11 -1.75
N LEU A 87 -11.31 -2.35 -1.32
CA LEU A 87 -10.02 -3.03 -1.32
C LEU A 87 -9.90 -4.00 -2.49
N ALA A 88 -8.70 -4.06 -3.09
CA ALA A 88 -8.28 -5.15 -3.97
C ALA A 88 -6.86 -5.55 -3.57
N ILE A 89 -6.75 -6.59 -2.73
CA ILE A 89 -5.54 -6.92 -1.99
C ILE A 89 -5.21 -8.41 -2.00
N LEU A 90 -3.93 -8.72 -1.81
CA LEU A 90 -3.44 -10.00 -1.36
C LEU A 90 -3.27 -9.92 0.16
N HIS A 91 -3.84 -10.89 0.87
CA HIS A 91 -3.92 -10.89 2.32
C HIS A 91 -3.31 -12.15 2.90
N GLU A 92 -2.42 -12.01 3.86
CA GLU A 92 -1.91 -13.12 4.68
C GLU A 92 -2.26 -12.87 6.15
N GLU A 93 -2.73 -13.91 6.83
CA GLU A 93 -3.20 -13.86 8.23
C GLU A 93 -2.75 -15.12 8.99
N GLY A 94 -2.71 -15.04 10.33
CA GLY A 94 -2.68 -16.23 11.19
C GLY A 94 -1.34 -16.52 11.88
N PHE A 95 -0.32 -15.69 11.66
CA PHE A 95 0.99 -15.82 12.32
C PHE A 95 1.47 -14.47 12.85
N ALA A 96 2.54 -14.50 13.64
CA ALA A 96 3.21 -13.30 14.11
C ALA A 96 4.15 -12.75 13.03
N TYR A 97 3.75 -11.64 12.41
CA TYR A 97 4.52 -10.95 11.39
C TYR A 97 5.22 -9.72 11.98
N PHE A 98 6.51 -9.59 11.68
CA PHE A 98 7.36 -8.50 12.14
C PHE A 98 7.65 -7.51 11.01
N GLY A 99 7.14 -7.76 9.81
CA GLY A 99 7.37 -6.92 8.66
C GLY A 99 6.76 -7.46 7.37
N GLY A 100 6.63 -6.57 6.40
CA GLY A 100 6.12 -6.84 5.07
C GLY A 100 6.91 -6.03 4.05
N LYS A 101 7.28 -6.67 2.94
CA LYS A 101 8.05 -6.07 1.85
C LYS A 101 7.36 -6.31 0.53
N ALA A 102 7.47 -5.35 -0.38
CA ALA A 102 7.14 -5.56 -1.78
C ALA A 102 7.76 -4.50 -2.71
N ASP A 103 7.84 -4.86 -3.99
CA ASP A 103 7.93 -3.90 -5.07
C ASP A 103 6.54 -3.55 -5.58
N ILE A 104 6.29 -2.27 -5.74
CA ILE A 104 5.00 -1.72 -6.14
C ILE A 104 5.19 -0.95 -7.44
N LYS A 105 4.52 -1.38 -8.52
CA LYS A 105 4.47 -0.62 -9.78
C LYS A 105 3.78 0.72 -9.55
N VAL A 106 4.39 1.81 -10.00
CA VAL A 106 3.92 3.17 -9.76
C VAL A 106 3.10 3.66 -10.94
N TRP A 107 1.87 4.06 -10.65
CA TRP A 107 0.92 4.65 -11.60
C TRP A 107 0.40 5.98 -11.08
N ASN A 108 -0.18 6.79 -11.97
CA ASN A 108 -0.96 7.98 -11.61
C ASN A 108 -2.42 7.79 -12.01
N PRO A 109 -3.21 7.02 -11.22
CA PRO A 109 -4.62 6.79 -11.51
C PRO A 109 -5.43 8.09 -11.55
N ASN A 110 -6.49 8.08 -12.37
CA ASN A 110 -7.51 9.11 -12.29
C ASN A 110 -8.24 9.00 -10.95
N VAL A 111 -8.31 10.09 -10.21
CA VAL A 111 -9.20 10.24 -9.06
C VAL A 111 -10.27 11.23 -9.47
N GLU A 112 -11.55 10.92 -9.31
CA GLU A 112 -12.64 11.73 -9.87
C GLU A 112 -12.91 13.01 -9.07
N ARG A 113 -12.97 12.91 -7.74
CA ARG A 113 -13.28 14.04 -6.85
C ARG A 113 -12.11 14.39 -5.94
N ASP A 114 -12.18 15.55 -5.30
CA ASP A 114 -11.11 16.03 -4.42
C ASP A 114 -11.11 15.35 -3.05
N ASP A 115 -12.25 14.83 -2.61
CA ASP A 115 -12.43 14.10 -1.36
C ASP A 115 -12.16 12.59 -1.49
N GLU A 116 -11.84 12.11 -2.69
CA GLU A 116 -11.53 10.72 -3.00
C GLU A 116 -10.02 10.46 -3.02
N TYR A 117 -9.61 9.20 -2.88
CA TYR A 117 -8.22 8.82 -3.08
C TYR A 117 -8.07 7.40 -3.62
N SER A 118 -6.90 7.12 -4.19
CA SER A 118 -6.48 5.80 -4.64
C SER A 118 -5.05 5.53 -4.17
N THR A 119 -4.79 4.34 -3.62
CA THR A 119 -3.46 3.95 -3.12
C THR A 119 -3.01 2.60 -3.65
N SER A 120 -1.70 2.37 -3.56
CA SER A 120 -1.11 1.05 -3.58
C SER A 120 -0.09 0.93 -2.46
N ARG A 121 -0.20 -0.13 -1.65
CA ARG A 121 0.48 -0.18 -0.36
C ARG A 121 0.90 -1.59 0.06
N VAL A 122 1.91 -1.60 0.92
CA VAL A 122 2.14 -2.68 1.90
C VAL A 122 1.55 -2.21 3.22
N ALA A 123 0.84 -3.08 3.93
CA ALA A 123 0.29 -2.77 5.24
C ALA A 123 0.50 -3.92 6.23
N LEU A 124 0.73 -3.55 7.48
CA LEU A 124 0.72 -4.45 8.64
C LEU A 124 -0.47 -4.09 9.50
N LYS A 125 -1.28 -5.07 9.91
CA LYS A 125 -2.42 -4.83 10.80
C LYS A 125 -2.50 -5.86 11.92
N SER A 126 -3.01 -5.41 13.06
CA SER A 126 -3.37 -6.25 14.21
C SER A 126 -4.68 -5.77 14.83
N GLY A 127 -5.51 -6.72 15.26
CA GLY A 127 -6.81 -6.46 15.88
C GLY A 127 -7.98 -6.82 14.96
N PRO A 128 -9.20 -6.82 15.51
CA PRO A 128 -10.41 -7.14 14.75
C PRO A 128 -10.70 -6.10 13.67
N TYR A 129 -11.45 -6.49 12.64
CA TYR A 129 -11.76 -5.64 11.48
C TYR A 129 -12.39 -4.28 11.83
N TYR A 130 -13.07 -4.17 12.97
CA TYR A 130 -13.77 -2.95 13.42
C TYR A 130 -12.94 -2.05 14.34
N ASP A 131 -11.82 -2.54 14.87
CA ASP A 131 -10.97 -1.82 15.82
C ASP A 131 -9.56 -2.40 15.74
N TYR A 132 -8.83 -1.99 14.69
CA TYR A 132 -7.49 -2.49 14.40
C TYR A 132 -6.46 -1.39 14.40
N GLU A 133 -5.23 -1.78 14.69
CA GLU A 133 -4.06 -0.97 14.48
C GLU A 133 -3.47 -1.29 13.12
N ALA A 134 -3.04 -0.27 12.39
CA ALA A 134 -2.40 -0.45 11.10
C ALA A 134 -1.26 0.53 10.90
N VAL A 135 -0.24 0.07 10.18
CA VAL A 135 0.73 0.92 9.50
C VAL A 135 0.78 0.54 8.03
N GLU A 136 0.92 1.53 7.16
CA GLU A 136 1.01 1.31 5.73
C GLU A 136 1.93 2.31 5.05
N SER A 137 2.50 1.91 3.93
CA SER A 137 3.30 2.78 3.07
C SER A 137 3.27 2.28 1.64
N GLY A 138 3.44 3.22 0.71
CA GLY A 138 3.36 2.99 -0.71
C GLY A 138 3.16 4.29 -1.46
N TRP A 139 2.39 4.27 -2.53
CA TRP A 139 2.03 5.49 -3.24
C TRP A 139 0.53 5.78 -3.13
N ALA A 140 0.18 7.06 -3.14
CA ALA A 140 -1.19 7.55 -3.11
C ALA A 140 -1.39 8.70 -4.09
N VAL A 141 -2.59 8.77 -4.68
CA VAL A 141 -3.14 9.98 -5.31
C VAL A 141 -4.29 10.43 -4.41
N ASN A 142 -4.09 11.54 -3.70
CA ASN A 142 -5.04 12.06 -2.70
C ASN A 142 -5.09 13.59 -2.77
N PRO A 143 -6.03 14.17 -3.55
CA PRO A 143 -6.12 15.61 -3.75
C PRO A 143 -6.45 16.37 -2.47
N LYS A 144 -7.26 15.78 -1.59
CA LYS A 144 -7.60 16.38 -0.28
C LYS A 144 -6.36 16.69 0.55
N ILE A 145 -5.41 15.77 0.57
CA ILE A 145 -4.17 15.91 1.35
C ILE A 145 -3.07 16.60 0.55
N TYR A 146 -3.02 16.39 -0.76
CA TYR A 146 -1.88 16.87 -1.54
C TYR A 146 -2.13 18.14 -2.35
N ALA A 147 -3.38 18.58 -2.46
CA ALA A 147 -3.83 19.70 -3.28
C ALA A 147 -3.49 19.54 -4.78
N ASP A 148 -3.20 18.33 -5.22
CA ASP A 148 -3.03 17.95 -6.62
C ASP A 148 -3.33 16.45 -6.82
N ARG A 149 -3.33 16.02 -8.09
CA ARG A 149 -3.52 14.62 -8.51
C ARG A 149 -2.20 13.98 -8.94
N GLN A 150 -1.10 14.28 -8.24
CA GLN A 150 0.18 13.61 -8.50
C GLN A 150 0.34 12.41 -7.56
N THR A 151 0.85 11.31 -8.08
CA THR A 151 1.27 10.16 -7.28
C THR A 151 2.39 10.53 -6.33
N ARG A 152 2.16 10.33 -5.03
CA ARG A 152 3.08 10.71 -3.97
C ARG A 152 3.41 9.51 -3.09
N LEU A 153 4.67 9.44 -2.66
CA LEU A 153 5.08 8.48 -1.64
C LEU A 153 4.44 8.89 -0.32
N TYR A 154 3.82 7.93 0.38
CA TYR A 154 3.16 8.22 1.63
C TYR A 154 3.45 7.16 2.70
N VAL A 155 3.21 7.57 3.94
CA VAL A 155 3.03 6.68 5.08
C VAL A 155 1.69 6.97 5.74
N TYR A 156 1.09 5.97 6.36
CA TYR A 156 -0.10 6.15 7.16
C TYR A 156 -0.09 5.19 8.35
N TRP A 157 -0.71 5.62 9.46
CA TRP A 157 -0.93 4.78 10.62
C TRP A 157 -2.32 5.03 11.21
N THR A 158 -2.82 4.10 12.01
CA THR A 158 -3.99 4.26 12.89
C THR A 158 -3.94 3.23 14.01
N VAL A 159 -4.63 3.50 15.12
CA VAL A 159 -4.75 2.57 16.27
C VAL A 159 -6.19 2.15 16.56
N ASP A 160 -7.16 2.67 15.78
CA ASP A 160 -8.60 2.45 16.00
C ASP A 160 -9.35 2.27 14.67
N GLY A 161 -8.67 1.72 13.67
CA GLY A 161 -9.22 1.54 12.33
C GLY A 161 -9.59 2.86 11.65
N SER A 162 -8.87 3.95 11.88
CA SER A 162 -9.12 5.27 11.28
C SER A 162 -10.40 5.97 11.79
N GLN A 163 -10.97 5.54 12.91
CA GLN A 163 -12.21 6.14 13.44
C GLN A 163 -11.97 7.53 14.03
N LYS A 164 -11.05 7.64 15.01
CA LYS A 164 -10.65 8.90 15.64
C LYS A 164 -9.17 9.17 15.42
N THR A 165 -8.36 8.13 15.24
CA THR A 165 -6.91 8.23 15.07
C THR A 165 -6.48 8.02 13.63
N GLY A 166 -5.21 8.33 13.38
CA GLY A 166 -4.53 8.00 12.15
C GLY A 166 -4.24 9.20 11.27
N CYS A 167 -3.18 9.05 10.47
CA CYS A 167 -2.53 10.20 9.87
C CYS A 167 -1.70 9.86 8.65
N PHE A 168 -1.82 10.67 7.61
CA PHE A 168 -0.93 10.67 6.45
C PHE A 168 0.37 11.43 6.77
N ASP A 169 1.50 10.87 6.37
CA ASP A 169 2.80 11.53 6.39
C ASP A 169 3.15 12.20 7.74
N LEU A 170 3.60 13.44 7.69
CA LEU A 170 3.94 14.28 8.85
C LEU A 170 2.84 15.33 9.13
N THR A 171 1.62 15.14 8.62
CA THR A 171 0.55 16.14 8.79
C THR A 171 0.11 16.26 10.26
N CYS A 172 0.29 15.20 11.02
CA CYS A 172 0.11 15.15 12.47
C CYS A 172 1.14 14.20 13.11
N PRO A 173 1.32 14.27 14.45
CA PRO A 173 2.32 13.45 15.14
C PRO A 173 2.06 11.95 14.97
N GLY A 174 3.12 11.15 14.86
CA GLY A 174 3.05 9.68 14.83
C GLY A 174 4.09 9.02 13.91
N PHE A 175 4.72 9.76 13.02
CA PHE A 175 5.87 9.28 12.27
C PHE A 175 7.09 10.16 12.52
N VAL A 176 8.25 9.53 12.73
CA VAL A 176 9.53 10.22 12.89
C VAL A 176 10.36 9.99 11.63
N GLN A 177 10.39 10.98 10.74
CA GLN A 177 11.27 10.94 9.57
C GLN A 177 12.72 11.22 9.99
N THR A 178 13.64 10.45 9.41
CA THR A 178 15.08 10.52 9.73
C THR A 178 15.96 10.68 8.48
N SER A 179 15.43 10.33 7.31
CA SER A 179 16.16 10.46 6.04
C SER A 179 16.13 11.89 5.52
N ASN A 180 17.30 12.38 5.07
CA ASN A 180 17.44 13.59 4.29
C ASN A 180 17.35 13.32 2.76
N GLU A 181 17.26 12.05 2.35
CA GLU A 181 17.26 11.65 0.94
C GLU A 181 15.86 11.48 0.36
N ILE A 182 14.89 11.08 1.19
CA ILE A 182 13.50 10.82 0.78
C ILE A 182 12.56 11.69 1.59
N ALA A 183 11.63 12.35 0.91
CA ALA A 183 10.60 13.20 1.46
C ALA A 183 9.24 12.52 1.39
N LEU A 184 8.52 12.49 2.51
CA LEU A 184 7.12 12.04 2.54
C LEU A 184 6.20 13.06 1.88
N GLY A 185 5.17 12.57 1.22
CA GLY A 185 4.23 13.37 0.44
C GLY A 185 4.85 14.01 -0.79
N ALA A 186 6.10 13.73 -1.16
CA ALA A 186 6.70 14.24 -2.39
C ALA A 186 6.29 13.40 -3.61
N ALA A 187 6.15 14.07 -4.75
CA ALA A 187 5.75 13.45 -6.00
C ALA A 187 6.84 12.47 -6.48
N ILE A 188 6.39 11.27 -6.84
CA ILE A 188 7.23 10.20 -7.37
C ILE A 188 7.41 10.44 -8.87
N TYR A 189 8.63 10.35 -9.35
CA TYR A 189 8.94 10.45 -10.78
C TYR A 189 10.19 9.63 -11.10
N PRO A 190 10.24 8.94 -12.25
CA PRO A 190 9.17 8.79 -13.26
C PRO A 190 8.01 7.88 -12.82
N ILE A 191 6.89 7.92 -13.57
CA ILE A 191 5.73 7.05 -13.40
C ILE A 191 5.63 6.07 -14.57
N SER A 192 5.02 4.90 -14.35
CA SER A 192 4.80 3.91 -15.41
C SER A 192 3.86 4.46 -16.50
N ASN A 193 4.05 3.98 -17.72
CA ASN A 193 3.18 4.22 -18.87
C ASN A 193 2.80 2.86 -19.48
N PRO A 194 1.56 2.65 -19.97
CA PRO A 194 1.17 1.41 -20.65
C PRO A 194 2.08 0.94 -21.80
N THR A 195 2.71 1.89 -22.48
CA THR A 195 3.57 1.65 -23.67
C THR A 195 5.05 1.96 -23.41
N GLY A 196 5.38 2.35 -22.18
CA GLY A 196 6.74 2.75 -21.79
C GLY A 196 7.30 1.83 -20.72
N LEU A 197 8.44 2.23 -20.15
CA LEU A 197 9.11 1.44 -19.12
C LEU A 197 8.25 1.32 -17.85
N PRO A 198 8.17 0.13 -17.23
CA PRO A 198 7.55 -0.04 -15.93
C PRO A 198 8.47 0.49 -14.84
N TYR A 199 7.94 1.42 -14.04
CA TYR A 199 8.65 1.99 -12.88
C TYR A 199 8.03 1.51 -11.58
N GLN A 200 8.87 1.17 -10.60
CA GLN A 200 8.43 0.63 -9.33
C GLN A 200 9.16 1.25 -8.13
N ILE A 201 8.53 1.19 -6.96
CA ILE A 201 9.15 1.49 -5.67
C ILE A 201 9.21 0.23 -4.82
N THR A 202 10.27 0.06 -4.05
CA THR A 202 10.36 -1.02 -3.06
C THR A 202 10.08 -0.44 -1.68
N ILE A 203 9.06 -0.97 -1.02
CA ILE A 203 8.66 -0.60 0.33
C ILE A 203 8.89 -1.79 1.25
N TYR A 204 9.54 -1.53 2.37
CA TYR A 204 9.72 -2.52 3.42
C TYR A 204 9.37 -1.90 4.77
N ILE A 205 8.30 -2.40 5.38
CA ILE A 205 7.90 -2.05 6.74
C ILE A 205 8.39 -3.17 7.66
N HIS A 206 9.18 -2.84 8.68
CA HIS A 206 9.74 -3.86 9.57
C HIS A 206 9.95 -3.37 10.99
N LYS A 207 9.83 -4.29 11.94
CA LYS A 207 10.07 -4.03 13.35
C LYS A 207 11.56 -4.10 13.65
N ASP A 208 12.09 -3.06 14.28
CA ASP A 208 13.44 -3.09 14.83
C ASP A 208 13.43 -3.86 16.17
N PRO A 209 14.21 -4.95 16.32
CA PRO A 209 14.20 -5.77 17.53
C PRO A 209 14.76 -5.05 18.76
N ASN A 210 15.49 -3.94 18.60
CA ASN A 210 16.09 -3.24 19.74
C ASN A 210 15.17 -2.16 20.31
N THR A 211 14.46 -1.45 19.43
CA THR A 211 13.61 -0.32 19.81
C THR A 211 12.12 -0.63 19.72
N ASN A 212 11.75 -1.78 19.14
CA ASN A 212 10.38 -2.19 18.78
C ASN A 212 9.64 -1.24 17.83
N ASN A 213 10.30 -0.18 17.36
CA ASN A 213 9.76 0.76 16.40
C ASN A 213 9.54 0.09 15.05
N LEU A 214 8.48 0.50 14.34
CA LEU A 214 8.19 0.03 12.99
C LEU A 214 8.83 0.98 11.98
N TRP A 215 9.91 0.53 11.36
CA TRP A 215 10.66 1.27 10.35
C TRP A 215 10.06 1.13 8.96
N VAL A 216 10.14 2.20 8.18
CA VAL A 216 9.80 2.20 6.76
C VAL A 216 11.07 2.44 5.95
N THR A 217 11.37 1.51 5.05
CA THR A 217 12.55 1.53 4.19
C THR A 217 12.14 1.66 2.72
N TYR A 218 12.86 2.50 1.98
CA TYR A 218 12.69 2.75 0.55
C TYR A 218 13.90 2.24 -0.24
N GLY A 219 13.65 1.52 -1.35
CA GLY A 219 14.69 1.10 -2.30
C GLY A 219 15.79 0.23 -1.66
N ASP A 220 15.41 -0.63 -0.71
CA ASP A 220 16.28 -1.58 0.03
C ASP A 220 17.39 -0.98 0.90
N LYS A 221 17.56 0.34 0.91
CA LYS A 221 18.72 0.99 1.55
C LYS A 221 18.35 2.18 2.43
N VAL A 222 17.33 2.93 2.04
CA VAL A 222 17.03 4.21 2.69
C VAL A 222 15.96 4.03 3.74
N ASN A 223 16.35 4.01 5.01
CA ASN A 223 15.41 4.10 6.12
C ASN A 223 14.80 5.50 6.14
N ILE A 224 13.54 5.65 5.70
CA ILE A 224 12.84 6.93 5.67
C ILE A 224 12.66 7.45 7.10
N GLY A 225 12.24 6.57 8.00
CA GLY A 225 11.84 6.88 9.36
C GLY A 225 11.11 5.72 10.02
N TYR A 226 10.48 5.98 11.15
CA TYR A 226 9.77 4.95 11.92
C TYR A 226 8.52 5.48 12.62
N PHE A 227 7.59 4.57 12.88
CA PHE A 227 6.50 4.75 13.82
C PHE A 227 6.97 4.29 15.22
N PRO A 228 6.92 5.17 16.24
CA PRO A 228 7.24 4.79 17.62
C PRO A 228 6.38 3.64 18.13
N GLN A 229 6.98 2.70 18.88
CA GLN A 229 6.23 1.58 19.45
C GLN A 229 5.08 2.02 20.37
N ASP A 230 5.23 3.16 21.05
CA ASP A 230 4.29 3.67 22.05
C ASP A 230 2.96 4.12 21.46
N LEU A 231 2.89 4.30 20.13
CA LEU A 231 1.63 4.54 19.44
C LEU A 231 0.68 3.35 19.55
N PHE A 232 1.23 2.14 19.58
CA PHE A 232 0.48 0.92 19.35
C PHE A 232 0.32 0.12 20.64
N VAL A 233 -0.78 -0.60 20.80
CA VAL A 233 -1.06 -1.57 21.86
C VAL A 233 -0.85 -3.00 21.35
N LEU A 234 -1.21 -3.27 20.09
CA LEU A 234 -1.11 -4.59 19.46
C LEU A 234 0.15 -4.70 18.58
N LEU A 235 0.35 -3.75 17.67
CA LEU A 235 1.51 -3.72 16.75
C LEU A 235 2.85 -3.50 17.48
N ARG A 236 2.83 -3.05 18.75
CA ARG A 236 4.03 -3.03 19.59
C ARG A 236 4.62 -4.42 19.82
N TYR A 237 3.83 -5.49 19.64
CA TYR A 237 4.31 -6.87 19.72
C TYR A 237 4.60 -7.40 18.31
N HIS A 238 3.56 -7.58 17.51
CA HIS A 238 3.64 -8.05 16.13
C HIS A 238 2.36 -7.71 15.37
N ALA A 239 2.43 -7.79 14.04
CA ALA A 239 1.28 -7.80 13.15
C ALA A 239 0.68 -9.21 13.09
N THR A 240 -0.65 -9.32 13.07
CA THR A 240 -1.34 -10.59 12.80
C THR A 240 -1.67 -10.77 11.33
N THR A 241 -1.54 -9.70 10.54
CA THR A 241 -1.81 -9.69 9.11
C THR A 241 -0.79 -8.86 8.34
N VAL A 242 -0.52 -9.30 7.10
CA VAL A 242 0.21 -8.53 6.09
C VAL A 242 -0.66 -8.41 4.85
N GLN A 243 -0.74 -7.21 4.28
CA GLN A 243 -1.56 -6.91 3.11
C GLN A 243 -0.73 -6.20 2.04
N TRP A 244 -0.98 -6.57 0.79
CA TRP A 244 -0.43 -5.93 -0.40
C TRP A 244 -1.55 -5.59 -1.36
N GLY A 245 -1.61 -4.39 -1.91
CA GLY A 245 -2.55 -4.09 -2.99
C GLY A 245 -3.08 -2.67 -2.94
N GLY A 246 -4.27 -2.50 -3.52
CA GLY A 246 -4.91 -1.21 -3.69
C GLY A 246 -6.05 -0.95 -2.73
N GLU A 247 -6.28 0.33 -2.48
CA GLU A 247 -7.45 0.85 -1.76
C GLU A 247 -7.96 2.10 -2.48
N VAL A 248 -9.26 2.15 -2.72
CA VAL A 248 -9.97 3.35 -3.15
C VAL A 248 -10.88 3.82 -2.05
N TYR A 249 -10.91 5.12 -1.81
CA TYR A 249 -11.90 5.77 -0.97
C TYR A 249 -12.80 6.67 -1.79
N SER A 250 -14.10 6.50 -1.64
CA SER A 250 -15.13 7.41 -2.13
C SER A 250 -16.43 7.22 -1.38
N SER A 251 -17.15 8.31 -1.14
CA SER A 251 -18.53 8.26 -0.63
C SER A 251 -19.53 7.56 -1.57
N ARG A 252 -19.12 7.26 -2.80
CA ARG A 252 -19.90 6.52 -3.81
C ARG A 252 -19.49 5.05 -3.98
N VAL A 253 -18.64 4.53 -3.10
CA VAL A 253 -18.35 3.09 -3.01
C VAL A 253 -19.51 2.37 -2.29
N GLY A 254 -19.74 1.11 -2.64
CA GLY A 254 -20.82 0.29 -2.10
C GLY A 254 -22.11 0.45 -2.90
N ASP A 255 -23.24 0.51 -2.24
CA ASP A 255 -24.56 0.49 -2.90
C ASP A 255 -25.01 1.88 -3.43
N THR A 256 -24.08 2.82 -3.67
CA THR A 256 -24.38 4.17 -4.17
C THR A 256 -24.10 4.27 -5.67
N HIS A 257 -25.11 4.68 -6.46
CA HIS A 257 -24.98 4.82 -7.91
C HIS A 257 -25.18 6.27 -8.39
N PRO A 258 -24.48 6.71 -9.46
CA PRO A 258 -23.44 5.98 -10.18
C PRO A 258 -22.18 5.79 -9.32
N HIS A 259 -21.50 4.66 -9.50
CA HIS A 259 -20.27 4.37 -8.78
C HIS A 259 -19.16 5.37 -9.15
N THR A 260 -18.14 5.54 -8.30
CA THR A 260 -17.02 6.45 -8.62
C THR A 260 -16.25 5.99 -9.87
N SER A 261 -15.77 6.96 -10.68
CA SER A 261 -14.78 6.76 -11.74
C SER A 261 -13.34 6.93 -11.24
N THR A 262 -13.12 6.88 -9.93
CA THR A 262 -11.77 6.79 -9.37
C THR A 262 -11.17 5.43 -9.69
N HIS A 263 -10.00 5.45 -10.31
CA HIS A 263 -9.27 4.28 -10.75
C HIS A 263 -8.49 3.67 -9.58
N MET A 264 -8.43 2.33 -9.55
CA MET A 264 -7.44 1.60 -8.75
C MET A 264 -6.30 1.08 -9.65
N GLY A 265 -5.07 1.15 -9.16
CA GLY A 265 -3.88 0.81 -9.97
C GLY A 265 -3.69 1.85 -11.08
N ASN A 266 -3.92 1.46 -12.34
CA ASN A 266 -3.94 2.38 -13.49
C ASN A 266 -5.35 2.58 -14.09
N GLY A 267 -6.38 1.94 -13.53
CA GLY A 267 -7.75 1.96 -14.07
C GLY A 267 -8.13 0.76 -14.92
N ASN A 268 -7.16 -0.09 -15.30
CA ASN A 268 -7.46 -1.34 -15.98
C ASN A 268 -7.71 -2.46 -14.96
N PHE A 269 -8.54 -3.42 -15.35
CA PHE A 269 -8.61 -4.69 -14.64
C PHE A 269 -7.27 -5.44 -14.74
N PRO A 270 -6.99 -6.36 -13.80
CA PRO A 270 -5.79 -7.19 -13.81
C PRO A 270 -5.55 -7.86 -15.15
N ASP A 271 -4.37 -7.63 -15.71
CA ASP A 271 -3.91 -8.25 -16.95
C ASP A 271 -2.52 -8.83 -16.73
N PHE A 272 -2.48 -10.14 -16.48
CA PHE A 272 -1.24 -10.90 -16.32
C PHE A 272 -0.43 -11.02 -17.62
N ILE A 273 -1.06 -10.87 -18.79
CA ILE A 273 -0.38 -11.07 -20.07
C ILE A 273 0.43 -9.83 -20.43
N MET A 274 -0.19 -8.64 -20.39
CA MET A 274 0.49 -7.38 -20.72
C MET A 274 1.11 -6.70 -19.49
N GLY A 275 0.72 -7.10 -18.28
CA GLY A 275 1.16 -6.44 -17.04
C GLY A 275 0.72 -4.98 -16.92
N ASN A 276 -0.34 -4.61 -17.65
CA ASN A 276 -0.84 -3.24 -17.75
C ASN A 276 -1.98 -2.98 -16.77
N SER A 277 -1.75 -3.30 -15.50
CA SER A 277 -2.62 -3.01 -14.35
C SER A 277 -1.79 -2.55 -13.15
N GLY A 278 -2.42 -2.38 -11.99
CA GLY A 278 -1.67 -2.41 -10.72
C GLY A 278 -0.92 -3.74 -10.59
N LEU A 279 0.31 -3.69 -10.10
CA LEU A 279 1.20 -4.83 -10.00
C LEU A 279 2.09 -4.72 -8.76
N ILE A 280 2.13 -5.80 -7.99
CA ILE A 280 3.03 -5.99 -6.85
C ILE A 280 3.87 -7.25 -7.07
N LYS A 281 5.18 -7.12 -6.88
CA LYS A 281 6.17 -8.21 -7.01
C LYS A 281 7.06 -8.32 -5.78
N ARG A 282 7.86 -9.39 -5.72
CA ARG A 282 8.82 -9.67 -4.64
C ARG A 282 8.23 -9.48 -3.24
N MET A 283 6.99 -9.97 -3.08
CA MET A 283 6.29 -9.94 -1.80
C MET A 283 7.05 -10.83 -0.82
N ARG A 284 7.32 -10.30 0.38
CA ARG A 284 7.95 -11.05 1.47
C ARG A 284 7.33 -10.65 2.81
N ILE A 285 7.30 -11.61 3.73
CA ILE A 285 7.02 -11.39 5.14
C ILE A 285 8.30 -11.51 5.95
N LEU A 286 8.38 -10.76 7.05
CA LEU A 286 9.40 -10.96 8.08
C LEU A 286 8.78 -11.78 9.22
N GLY A 287 9.25 -13.00 9.41
CA GLY A 287 8.79 -13.86 10.51
C GLY A 287 9.49 -13.55 11.84
N ASN A 288 9.05 -14.21 12.91
CA ASN A 288 9.65 -14.10 14.25
C ASN A 288 11.15 -14.44 14.30
N ASN A 289 11.63 -15.28 13.38
CA ASN A 289 13.06 -15.60 13.26
C ASN A 289 13.88 -14.51 12.56
N MET A 290 13.28 -13.35 12.25
CA MET A 290 13.90 -12.22 11.56
C MET A 290 14.44 -12.57 10.16
N VAL A 291 13.85 -13.57 9.50
CA VAL A 291 14.16 -13.97 8.13
C VAL A 291 13.04 -13.55 7.19
N LEU A 292 13.41 -12.99 6.03
CA LEU A 292 12.45 -12.68 4.97
C LEU A 292 12.08 -13.95 4.21
N ARG A 293 10.78 -14.19 4.08
CA ARG A 293 10.22 -15.39 3.45
C ARG A 293 9.11 -15.04 2.48
N PHE A 294 8.87 -15.97 1.54
CA PHE A 294 7.67 -15.90 0.73
C PHE A 294 6.42 -16.01 1.62
N PRO A 295 5.37 -15.23 1.30
CA PRO A 295 4.09 -15.41 1.95
C PRO A 295 3.50 -16.77 1.51
N LYS A 296 3.02 -17.59 2.44
CA LYS A 296 2.61 -18.97 2.16
C LYS A 296 1.10 -19.13 2.07
N TRP A 297 0.37 -18.49 2.97
CA TRP A 297 -1.08 -18.67 3.12
C TRP A 297 -1.82 -17.39 2.73
N VAL A 298 -1.72 -17.05 1.44
CA VAL A 298 -2.27 -15.81 0.90
C VAL A 298 -3.64 -16.00 0.28
N TYR A 299 -4.47 -14.97 0.44
CA TYR A 299 -5.81 -14.89 -0.11
C TYR A 299 -5.94 -13.63 -0.97
N ALA A 300 -6.27 -13.80 -2.24
CA ALA A 300 -6.60 -12.66 -3.10
C ALA A 300 -8.06 -12.26 -2.84
N MET A 301 -8.27 -11.01 -2.43
CA MET A 301 -9.56 -10.49 -1.98
C MET A 301 -9.91 -9.20 -2.71
N THR A 302 -11.18 -9.03 -3.07
CA THR A 302 -11.77 -7.77 -3.53
C THR A 302 -13.12 -7.57 -2.88
N GLU A 303 -13.43 -6.34 -2.45
CA GLU A 303 -14.73 -6.00 -1.86
C GLU A 303 -15.80 -5.71 -2.93
N GLU A 304 -15.39 -5.21 -4.10
CA GLU A 304 -16.28 -4.85 -5.20
C GLU A 304 -15.81 -5.47 -6.52
N TYR A 305 -15.97 -6.79 -6.66
CA TYR A 305 -15.45 -7.57 -7.79
C TYR A 305 -15.78 -7.00 -9.19
N ASN A 306 -16.93 -6.36 -9.35
CA ASN A 306 -17.31 -5.76 -10.63
C ASN A 306 -16.61 -4.42 -10.92
N CYS A 307 -16.14 -3.73 -9.89
CA CYS A 307 -15.56 -2.38 -9.96
C CYS A 307 -14.02 -2.45 -9.92
N TYR A 308 -13.48 -3.33 -9.07
CA TYR A 308 -12.06 -3.60 -8.93
C TYR A 308 -11.80 -5.10 -8.78
N ARG A 309 -10.79 -5.61 -9.48
CA ARG A 309 -10.47 -7.04 -9.52
C ARG A 309 -9.06 -7.29 -9.05
N VAL A 310 -8.83 -8.55 -8.71
CA VAL A 310 -7.53 -9.10 -8.34
C VAL A 310 -7.23 -10.34 -9.17
N TYR A 311 -5.94 -10.58 -9.41
CA TYR A 311 -5.43 -11.80 -9.98
C TYR A 311 -4.06 -12.10 -9.36
N TYR A 312 -3.92 -13.28 -8.76
CA TYR A 312 -2.67 -13.73 -8.15
C TYR A 312 -2.05 -14.81 -9.02
N ALA A 313 -0.92 -14.47 -9.65
CA ALA A 313 -0.21 -15.36 -10.55
C ALA A 313 0.89 -16.10 -9.78
N THR A 314 0.75 -17.41 -9.64
CA THR A 314 1.77 -18.31 -9.08
C THR A 314 2.36 -19.25 -10.13
N ASP A 315 1.55 -19.58 -11.14
CA ASP A 315 1.95 -20.49 -12.21
C ASP A 315 2.60 -19.69 -13.35
N TYR A 316 3.56 -20.31 -14.03
CA TYR A 316 4.24 -19.75 -15.20
C TYR A 316 5.00 -18.42 -14.94
N VAL A 317 5.35 -18.15 -13.68
CA VAL A 317 6.19 -17.02 -13.24
C VAL A 317 7.34 -17.51 -12.37
N GLU A 318 8.47 -16.79 -12.37
CA GLU A 318 9.64 -17.11 -11.52
C GLU A 318 9.35 -16.88 -10.03
N GLU A 319 8.66 -15.79 -9.71
CA GLU A 319 8.15 -15.48 -8.37
C GLU A 319 6.67 -15.11 -8.46
N PRO A 320 5.87 -15.36 -7.41
CA PRO A 320 4.47 -14.96 -7.41
C PRO A 320 4.27 -13.45 -7.61
N GLU A 321 3.29 -13.10 -8.43
CA GLU A 321 2.97 -11.72 -8.79
C GLU A 321 1.50 -11.42 -8.50
N PHE A 322 1.23 -10.26 -7.93
CA PHE A 322 -0.12 -9.84 -7.59
C PHE A 322 -0.58 -8.67 -8.47
N TYR A 323 -1.62 -8.91 -9.24
CA TYR A 323 -2.23 -7.94 -10.14
C TYR A 323 -3.57 -7.47 -9.56
N TYR A 324 -3.81 -6.17 -9.62
CA TYR A 324 -5.04 -5.57 -9.09
C TYR A 324 -5.38 -4.31 -9.89
N GLY A 325 -6.64 -3.90 -9.87
CA GLY A 325 -7.07 -2.64 -10.47
C GLY A 325 -8.50 -2.66 -10.99
N GLY A 326 -8.91 -1.53 -11.55
CA GLY A 326 -10.21 -1.37 -12.18
C GLY A 326 -10.57 0.10 -12.33
N PRO A 327 -11.52 0.43 -13.22
CA PRO A 327 -11.88 1.81 -13.54
C PRO A 327 -12.79 2.45 -12.48
N GLY A 328 -13.23 1.68 -11.48
CA GLY A 328 -14.27 2.09 -10.55
C GLY A 328 -15.65 2.03 -11.20
N ARG A 329 -15.87 2.73 -12.33
CA ARG A 329 -17.14 2.76 -13.06
C ARG A 329 -17.02 2.06 -14.41
N SER A 330 -17.94 1.15 -14.72
CA SER A 330 -18.00 0.43 -15.99
C SER A 330 -19.41 -0.11 -16.26
N PRO A 331 -19.74 -0.65 -17.45
CA PRO A 331 -21.05 -1.26 -17.69
C PRO A 331 -21.44 -2.38 -16.71
N VAL A 332 -20.45 -3.05 -16.09
CA VAL A 332 -20.67 -4.09 -15.07
C VAL A 332 -20.64 -3.55 -13.63
N CYS A 333 -20.22 -2.30 -13.44
CA CYS A 333 -20.26 -1.55 -12.18
C CYS A 333 -20.72 -0.11 -12.45
N PRO A 334 -22.04 0.12 -12.59
CA PRO A 334 -22.61 1.37 -13.09
C PRO A 334 -22.54 2.55 -12.10
#